data_AF-A0A7J9GVP7-F1
#
_entry.id   AF-A0A7J9GVP7-F1
#
_cell.length_a   1.000
_cell.length_b   1.000
_cell.length_c   1.000
_cell.angle_alpha   90.00
_cell.angle_beta   90.00
_cell.angle_gamma   90.00
#
_symmetry.space_group_name_H-M   'P 1'
#
loop_
_entity.id
_entity.type
_entity.pdbx_description
1 polymer ?
#
loop_
_entity_poly.entity_id
_entity_poly.type
_entity_poly.pdbx_seq_one_letter_code
_entity_poly.pdbx_strand_id
1 'polypeptide(L)' 'MDARVLDGIINRLLEVRGKPGKLVQLSESEIRQLCLVSKDIFSRQPVLLELEAPIKIC' A
#
# COMPACT_ATOMS: atom_id res chain seq x y z
N MET A 1 4.92 11.05 0.70
CA MET A 1 3.67 11.02 1.49
C MET A 1 4.05 11.06 2.95
N ASP A 2 3.32 11.81 3.77
CA ASP A 2 3.58 11.87 5.20
C ASP A 2 3.33 10.51 5.88
N ALA A 3 4.22 10.09 6.77
CA ALA A 3 4.15 8.77 7.41
C ALA A 3 2.87 8.58 8.22
N ARG A 4 2.38 9.62 8.93
CA ARG A 4 1.16 9.53 9.74
C ARG A 4 -0.07 9.31 8.88
N VAL A 5 -0.10 9.92 7.68
CA VAL A 5 -1.18 9.71 6.71
C VAL A 5 -1.15 8.28 6.18
N LEU A 6 0.04 7.76 5.86
CA LEU A 6 0.20 6.37 5.40
C LEU A 6 -0.24 5.36 6.46
N ASP A 7 0.22 5.53 7.69
CA ASP A 7 -0.17 4.68 8.83
C ASP A 7 -1.69 4.74 9.08
N GLY A 8 -2.29 5.93 8.93
CA GLY A 8 -3.75 6.10 9.03
C GLY A 8 -4.53 5.37 7.93
N ILE A 9 -4.01 5.28 6.71
CA ILE A 9 -4.60 4.47 5.63
C ILE A 9 -4.48 2.98 5.96
N ILE A 10 -3.28 2.53 6.36
CA ILE A 10 -3.02 1.12 6.68
C ILE A 10 -3.96 0.64 7.79
N ASN A 11 -4.10 1.42 8.86
CA ASN A 11 -4.98 1.07 9.98
C ASN A 11 -6.45 0.92 9.54
N ARG A 12 -6.98 1.87 8.76
CA ARG A 12 -8.36 1.78 8.21
C ARG A 12 -8.58 0.57 7.31
N LEU A 13 -7.59 0.21 6.49
CA LEU A 13 -7.64 -0.99 5.64
C LEU A 13 -7.62 -2.28 6.46
N LEU A 14 -6.92 -2.29 7.59
CA LEU A 14 -6.84 -3.45 8.49
C LEU A 14 -8.07 -3.60 9.40
N GLU A 15 -8.78 -2.52 9.72
CA GLU A 15 -9.98 -2.53 10.58
C GLU A 15 -11.14 -3.39 10.04
N VAL A 16 -11.16 -3.67 8.74
CA VAL A 16 -12.18 -4.53 8.11
C VAL A 16 -11.79 -6.01 8.06
N ARG A 17 -10.64 -6.39 8.63
CA ARG A 17 -10.24 -7.80 8.76
C ARG A 17 -11.33 -8.59 9.50
N GLY A 18 -11.76 -9.72 8.92
CA GLY A 18 -12.84 -10.54 9.46
C GLY A 18 -14.26 -10.04 9.14
N LYS A 19 -14.42 -9.01 8.30
CA LYS A 19 -15.73 -8.49 7.84
C LYS A 19 -15.81 -8.50 6.31
N PRO A 20 -16.06 -9.67 5.68
CA PRO A 20 -16.14 -9.79 4.22
C PRO A 20 -17.16 -8.82 3.63
N GLY A 21 -16.82 -8.17 2.51
CA GLY A 21 -17.69 -7.24 1.79
C GLY A 21 -17.81 -5.83 2.39
N LYS A 22 -17.21 -5.55 3.55
CA LYS A 22 -17.19 -4.19 4.11
C LYS A 22 -16.21 -3.30 3.33
N LEU A 23 -16.72 -2.22 2.74
CA LEU A 23 -15.92 -1.23 2.03
C LEU A 23 -15.18 -0.29 3.01
N VAL A 24 -13.96 0.10 2.63
CA VAL A 24 -13.16 1.12 3.33
C VAL A 24 -13.23 2.41 2.54
N GLN A 25 -13.58 3.51 3.21
CA GLN A 25 -13.66 4.82 2.59
C GLN A 25 -12.29 5.50 2.62
N LEU A 26 -11.72 5.70 1.43
CA LEU A 26 -10.51 6.50 1.19
C LEU A 26 -10.89 7.65 0.27
N SER A 27 -10.32 8.83 0.51
CA SER A 27 -10.48 9.97 -0.38
C SER A 27 -9.73 9.76 -1.70
N GLU A 28 -10.18 10.41 -2.78
CA GLU A 28 -9.47 10.36 -4.07
C GLU A 28 -8.01 10.81 -3.93
N SER A 29 -7.76 11.85 -3.12
CA SER A 29 -6.41 12.36 -2.87
C SER A 29 -5.49 11.32 -2.23
N GLU A 30 -6.00 10.56 -1.26
CA GLU A 30 -5.25 9.48 -0.61
C GLU A 30 -4.90 8.38 -1.60
N ILE A 31 -5.89 7.94 -2.40
CA ILE A 31 -5.70 6.92 -3.43
C ILE A 31 -4.66 7.38 -4.46
N ARG A 32 -4.79 8.61 -4.96
CA ARG A 32 -3.87 9.20 -5.93
C ARG A 32 -2.45 9.30 -5.38
N GLN A 33 -2.29 9.70 -4.11
CA GLN A 33 -0.97 9.78 -3.47
C GLN A 33 -0.31 8.40 -3.34
N LEU A 34 -1.06 7.36 -2.96
CA LEU A 34 -0.55 5.99 -2.94
C LEU A 34 -0.04 5.58 -4.32
N CYS A 35 -0.81 5.82 -5.38
CA CYS A 35 -0.40 5.49 -6.75
C CYS A 35 0.87 6.23 -7.17
N LEU A 36 0.95 7.54 -6.90
CA LEU A 36 2.11 8.35 -7.30
C LEU A 36 3.39 7.95 -6.56
N VAL A 37 3.30 7.75 -5.24
CA VAL A 37 4.46 7.35 -4.44
C VAL A 37 4.91 5.94 -4.78
N SER A 38 3.98 4.98 -4.92
CA SER A 38 4.32 3.60 -5.32
C SER A 38 4.94 3.56 -6.72
N LYS A 39 4.43 4.36 -7.67
CA LYS A 39 5.00 4.45 -9.02
C LYS A 39 6.46 4.93 -8.99
N ASP A 40 6.78 5.93 -8.18
CA ASP A 40 8.15 6.42 -8.02
C ASP A 40 9.06 5.35 -7.41
N ILE A 41 8.59 4.62 -6.39
CA ILE A 41 9.33 3.48 -5.80
C ILE A 41 9.61 2.41 -6.85
N PHE A 42 8.58 1.97 -7.59
CA PHE A 42 8.74 0.96 -8.64
C PHE A 42 9.66 1.43 -9.77
N SER A 43 9.66 2.73 -10.08
CA SER A 43 10.52 3.30 -11.12
C SER A 43 12.00 3.35 -10.70
N ARG A 44 12.27 3.42 -9.39
CA ARG A 44 13.62 3.37 -8.82
C ARG A 44 14.15 1.95 -8.67
N GLN A 45 13.28 0.97 -8.59
CA GLN A 45 13.64 -0.45 -8.52
C GLN A 45 13.89 -1.01 -9.93
N PRO A 46 14.76 -2.01 -10.08
CA PRO A 46 14.94 -2.70 -11.35
C PRO A 46 13.68 -3.51 -11.72
N VAL A 47 13.40 -3.64 -13.01
CA VAL A 47 12.29 -4.46 -13.52
C VAL A 47 12.46 -5.94 -13.14
N LEU A 48 13.72 -6.42 -13.11
CA LEU A 48 14.07 -7.72 -12.59
C LEU A 48 14.54 -7.56 -11.13
N LEU A 49 13.67 -7.92 -10.19
CA LEU A 49 13.99 -7.86 -8.76
C LEU A 49 14.90 -9.02 -8.36
N GLU A 50 16.01 -8.70 -7.71
CA GLU A 50 16.86 -9.66 -7.02
C GLU A 50 16.44 -9.71 -5.54
N LEU A 51 15.87 -10.83 -5.11
CA LEU A 51 15.30 -11.02 -3.78
C LEU A 51 16.03 -12.13 -3.04
N GLU A 52 16.22 -11.96 -1.73
CA GLU A 52 16.85 -12.95 -0.87
C GLU A 52 15.83 -13.66 0.03
N ALA A 53 16.09 -14.93 0.33
CA ALA A 53 15.27 -15.71 1.26
C ALA A 53 15.59 -15.34 2.73
N PRO A 54 14.61 -15.46 3.66
CA PRO A 54 13.27 -16.01 3.49
C PRO A 54 12.24 -14.98 3.00
N ILE A 55 11.41 -15.37 2.03
CA ILE A 55 10.28 -14.55 1.54
C ILE A 55 9.03 -15.41 1.34
N LYS A 56 7.85 -14.83 1.57
CA LYS A 56 6.56 -15.45 1.22
C LYS A 56 6.10 -14.93 -0.13
N ILE A 57 5.81 -15.84 -1.06
CA ILE A 57 5.19 -15.53 -2.34
C ILE A 57 3.69 -15.82 -2.19
N CYS A 58 2.83 -14.83 -2.45
CA CYS A 58 1.38 -14.91 -2.33
C CYS A 58 0.70 -14.79 -3.69
#